data_AF-A0A0J7L0K3-F1
#
_entry.id   AF-A0A0J7L0K3-F1
#
_cell.length_a   1.000
_cell.length_b   1.000
_cell.length_c   1.000
_cell.angle_alpha   90.00
_cell.angle_beta   90.00
_cell.angle_gamma   90.00
#
_symmetry.space_group_name_H-M   'P 1'
#
loop_
_entity.id
_entity.type
_entity.pdbx_description
1 polymer ?
#
loop_
_entity_poly.entity_id
_entity_poly.type
_entity_poly.pdbx_seq_one_letter_code
_entity_poly.pdbx_strand_id
1 'polypeptide(L)'
;MRITRNTQAEAGAEFLAIVRAKDVQLRQLILTNWMFGYKWGNRGMLFCALANFLRGQRNLEILSLLNADFGVTDVLRLLGTVVKGSGEHLVSLDLRGAFREWQAPHDNPRYLRLLSRFHALSLLKLDYPALSNHALNALANGALMLKSLYISVRDSDSRQHMIADAAWHNLVLACPDLTVSYIIEYMDLL
;
A
#
# COMPACT_ATOMS: atom_id res chain seq x y z
N MET A 1 -14.07 -27.10 -6.06
CA MET A 1 -13.59 -25.71 -5.85
C MET A 1 -13.16 -25.36 -4.41
N ARG A 2 -13.68 -26.01 -3.37
CA ARG A 2 -13.43 -25.62 -1.96
C ARG A 2 -12.12 -26.14 -1.35
N ILE A 3 -11.60 -27.26 -1.87
CA ILE A 3 -10.34 -27.90 -1.47
C ILE A 3 -9.15 -27.20 -2.17
N THR A 4 -9.30 -26.87 -3.46
CA THR A 4 -8.26 -26.22 -4.28
C THR A 4 -7.81 -24.85 -3.78
N ARG A 5 -8.72 -24.04 -3.19
CA ARG A 5 -8.36 -22.72 -2.63
C ARG A 5 -7.51 -22.78 -1.36
N ASN A 6 -7.57 -23.90 -0.61
CA ASN A 6 -6.71 -24.08 0.56
C ASN A 6 -5.27 -24.40 0.13
N THR A 7 -5.15 -25.32 -0.84
CA THR A 7 -3.88 -25.73 -1.43
C THR A 7 -3.12 -24.56 -2.06
N GLN A 8 -3.82 -23.62 -2.70
CA GLN A 8 -3.18 -22.43 -3.28
C GLN A 8 -2.60 -21.48 -2.22
N ALA A 9 -3.26 -21.33 -1.08
CA ALA A 9 -2.76 -20.48 -0.01
C ALA A 9 -1.54 -21.10 0.69
N GLU A 10 -1.58 -22.41 0.93
CA GLU A 10 -0.45 -23.16 1.46
C GLU A 10 0.74 -23.13 0.50
N ALA A 11 0.51 -23.40 -0.79
CA ALA A 11 1.55 -23.32 -1.81
C ALA A 11 2.16 -21.92 -1.94
N GLY A 12 1.34 -20.86 -1.83
CA GLY A 12 1.84 -19.48 -1.82
C GLY A 12 2.69 -19.16 -0.60
N ALA A 13 2.29 -19.63 0.58
CA ALA A 13 3.06 -19.44 1.82
C ALA A 13 4.38 -20.23 1.78
N GLU A 14 4.36 -21.46 1.27
CA GLU A 14 5.54 -22.30 1.07
C GLU A 14 6.49 -21.68 0.05
N PHE A 15 5.98 -21.18 -1.08
CA PHE A 15 6.77 -20.46 -2.07
C PHE A 15 7.51 -19.28 -1.43
N LEU A 16 6.81 -18.41 -0.69
CA LEU A 16 7.44 -17.27 0.00
C LEU A 16 8.48 -17.73 1.04
N ALA A 17 8.25 -18.85 1.71
CA ALA A 17 9.20 -19.42 2.66
C ALA A 17 10.47 -19.92 1.97
N ILE A 18 10.35 -20.63 0.83
CA ILE A 18 11.48 -21.12 0.03
C ILE A 18 12.29 -19.95 -0.54
N VAL A 19 11.62 -18.96 -1.13
CA VAL A 19 12.26 -17.76 -1.71
C VAL A 19 13.02 -17.00 -0.62
N ARG A 20 12.43 -16.86 0.58
CA ARG A 20 13.11 -16.27 1.74
C ARG A 20 14.31 -17.09 2.20
N ALA A 21 14.19 -18.42 2.27
CA ALA A 21 15.28 -19.31 2.71
C ALA A 21 16.50 -19.25 1.78
N LYS A 22 16.28 -18.90 0.51
CA LYS A 22 17.33 -18.67 -0.49
C LYS A 22 17.87 -17.23 -0.52
N ASP A 23 17.47 -16.38 0.43
CA ASP A 23 17.83 -14.96 0.51
C ASP A 23 17.58 -14.18 -0.80
N VAL A 24 16.51 -14.53 -1.51
CA VAL A 24 16.17 -13.85 -2.77
C VAL A 24 15.73 -12.42 -2.46
N GLN A 25 16.35 -11.47 -3.17
CA GLN A 25 16.05 -10.04 -3.12
C GLN A 25 15.28 -9.63 -4.38
N LEU A 26 14.02 -9.26 -4.21
CA LEU A 26 13.17 -8.76 -5.28
C LEU A 26 13.33 -7.26 -5.43
N ARG A 27 13.32 -6.81 -6.69
CA ARG A 27 13.13 -5.40 -7.02
C ARG A 27 11.66 -5.01 -7.07
N GLN A 28 10.77 -5.95 -7.39
CA GLN A 28 9.35 -5.67 -7.57
C GLN A 28 8.51 -6.78 -6.94
N LEU A 29 7.48 -6.39 -6.19
CA LEU A 29 6.45 -7.28 -5.68
C LEU A 29 5.07 -6.67 -5.95
N ILE A 30 4.34 -7.29 -6.87
CA ILE A 30 3.03 -6.82 -7.31
C ILE A 30 1.99 -7.85 -6.88
N LEU A 31 1.13 -7.47 -5.95
CA LEU A 31 0.01 -8.26 -5.46
C LEU A 31 -1.27 -7.55 -5.85
N THR A 32 -2.06 -8.17 -6.73
CA THR A 32 -3.31 -7.62 -7.24
C THR A 32 -4.47 -8.55 -6.93
N ASN A 33 -5.63 -7.97 -6.58
CA ASN A 33 -6.89 -8.68 -6.37
C ASN A 33 -6.71 -9.87 -5.42
N TRP A 34 -6.06 -9.63 -4.28
CA TRP A 34 -5.58 -10.67 -3.38
C TRP A 34 -6.74 -11.24 -2.53
N MET A 35 -7.71 -11.85 -3.21
CA MET A 35 -8.92 -12.43 -2.65
C MET A 35 -8.67 -13.86 -2.16
N PHE A 36 -7.98 -14.01 -1.03
CA PHE A 36 -8.05 -15.28 -0.31
C PHE A 36 -9.36 -15.33 0.45
N GLY A 37 -10.23 -16.25 0.02
CA GLY A 37 -11.60 -16.34 0.51
C GLY A 37 -11.69 -16.28 2.03
N TYR A 38 -12.77 -15.69 2.53
CA TYR A 38 -13.12 -15.40 3.94
C TYR A 38 -13.06 -16.59 4.93
N LYS A 39 -12.52 -17.74 4.54
CA LYS A 39 -12.21 -18.83 5.44
C LYS A 39 -11.11 -18.40 6.41
N TRP A 40 -11.42 -18.51 7.68
CA TRP A 40 -10.52 -18.29 8.80
C TRP A 40 -9.25 -19.14 8.62
N GLY A 41 -8.06 -18.52 8.76
CA GLY A 41 -6.76 -19.20 8.69
C GLY A 41 -5.90 -18.85 7.47
N ASN A 42 -6.40 -19.05 6.25
CA ASN A 42 -5.58 -18.95 5.03
C ASN A 42 -5.03 -17.55 4.77
N ARG A 43 -5.89 -16.55 4.98
CA ARG A 43 -5.51 -15.14 4.88
C ARG A 43 -4.43 -14.77 5.89
N GLY A 44 -4.54 -15.27 7.12
CA GLY A 44 -3.56 -15.04 8.18
C GLY A 44 -2.22 -15.73 7.90
N MET A 45 -2.25 -16.96 7.38
CA MET A 45 -1.05 -17.71 7.01
C MET A 45 -0.25 -17.00 5.91
N LEU A 46 -0.92 -16.66 4.79
CA LEU A 46 -0.28 -15.95 3.68
C LEU A 46 0.20 -14.56 4.08
N PHE A 47 -0.59 -13.84 4.87
CA PHE A 47 -0.17 -12.55 5.42
C PHE A 47 1.09 -12.69 6.27
N CYS A 48 1.15 -13.67 7.17
CA CYS A 48 2.33 -13.94 7.99
C CYS A 48 3.54 -14.32 7.14
N ALA A 49 3.36 -15.17 6.13
CA ALA A 49 4.41 -15.53 5.17
C ALA A 49 4.93 -14.30 4.42
N LEU A 50 4.03 -13.46 3.90
CA LEU A 50 4.37 -12.22 3.21
C LEU A 50 5.11 -11.24 4.11
N ALA A 51 4.60 -10.95 5.30
CA ALA A 51 5.25 -10.02 6.23
C ALA A 51 6.65 -10.50 6.63
N ASN A 52 6.82 -11.81 6.77
CA ASN A 52 8.12 -12.42 7.05
C ASN A 52 9.06 -12.37 5.85
N PHE A 53 8.54 -12.56 4.64
CA PHE A 53 9.30 -12.44 3.40
C PHE A 53 9.77 -10.99 3.17
N LEU A 54 8.85 -10.02 3.26
CA LEU A 54 9.13 -8.59 3.12
C LEU A 54 10.15 -8.07 4.13
N ARG A 55 10.18 -8.62 5.36
CA ARG A 55 11.20 -8.26 6.36
C ARG A 55 12.63 -8.56 5.87
N GLY A 56 12.81 -9.54 5.01
CA GLY A 56 14.11 -9.90 4.43
C GLY A 56 14.49 -9.08 3.19
N GLN A 57 13.55 -8.31 2.62
CA GLN A 57 13.80 -7.54 1.41
C GLN A 57 14.51 -6.24 1.73
N ARG A 58 15.59 -5.96 0.99
CA ARG A 58 16.39 -4.74 1.14
C ARG A 58 16.38 -3.86 -0.12
N ASN A 59 16.18 -4.48 -1.29
CA ASN A 59 16.28 -3.81 -2.58
C ASN A 59 14.92 -3.65 -3.28
N LEU A 60 13.82 -3.65 -2.54
CA LEU A 60 12.48 -3.54 -3.12
C LEU A 60 12.24 -2.11 -3.62
N GLU A 61 12.03 -1.97 -4.91
CA GLU A 61 11.77 -0.69 -5.59
C GLU A 61 10.28 -0.47 -5.87
N ILE A 62 9.53 -1.55 -6.10
CA ILE A 62 8.10 -1.47 -6.44
C ILE A 62 7.29 -2.39 -5.53
N LEU A 63 6.27 -1.83 -4.90
CA LEU A 63 5.25 -2.57 -4.16
C LEU A 63 3.86 -2.18 -4.63
N SER A 64 3.06 -3.18 -4.98
CA SER A 64 1.62 -3.00 -5.20
C SER A 64 0.83 -3.96 -4.30
N LEU A 65 -0.15 -3.41 -3.58
CA LEU A 65 -1.16 -4.13 -2.79
C LEU A 65 -2.56 -3.88 -3.37
N LEU A 66 -2.66 -3.71 -4.69
CA LEU A 66 -3.88 -3.33 -5.38
C LEU A 66 -5.03 -4.29 -5.05
N ASN A 67 -6.14 -3.78 -4.53
CA ASN A 67 -7.34 -4.55 -4.19
C ASN A 67 -7.03 -5.75 -3.25
N ALA A 68 -6.14 -5.56 -2.28
CA ALA A 68 -5.82 -6.59 -1.29
C ALA A 68 -6.82 -6.65 -0.10
N ASP A 69 -7.67 -5.63 0.07
CA ASP A 69 -8.78 -5.57 1.04
C ASP A 69 -8.36 -5.83 2.51
N PHE A 70 -7.13 -5.50 2.90
CA PHE A 70 -6.60 -5.78 4.25
C PHE A 70 -7.18 -4.87 5.31
N GLY A 71 -7.20 -5.37 6.56
CA GLY A 71 -7.41 -4.49 7.71
C GLY A 71 -6.25 -3.51 7.85
N VAL A 72 -6.50 -2.32 8.40
CA VAL A 72 -5.47 -1.27 8.54
C VAL A 72 -4.22 -1.78 9.23
N THR A 73 -4.38 -2.50 10.35
CA THR A 73 -3.25 -3.03 11.12
C THR A 73 -2.34 -3.92 10.28
N ASP A 74 -2.92 -4.70 9.37
CA ASP A 74 -2.19 -5.61 8.50
C ASP A 74 -1.39 -4.82 7.44
N VAL A 75 -2.02 -3.85 6.77
CA VAL A 75 -1.33 -2.97 5.81
C VAL A 75 -0.20 -2.21 6.49
N LEU A 76 -0.44 -1.62 7.67
CA LEU A 76 0.59 -0.88 8.42
C LEU A 76 1.72 -1.76 8.93
N ARG A 77 1.47 -3.07 9.11
CA ARG A 77 2.52 -4.03 9.44
C ARG A 77 3.39 -4.33 8.20
N LEU A 78 2.80 -4.53 7.03
CA LEU A 78 3.54 -4.72 5.77
C LEU A 78 4.36 -3.46 5.43
N LEU A 79 3.75 -2.28 5.43
CA LEU A 79 4.45 -1.02 5.20
C LEU A 79 5.57 -0.81 6.22
N GLY A 80 5.33 -1.12 7.50
CA GLY A 80 6.37 -1.06 8.52
C GLY A 80 7.56 -2.00 8.29
N THR A 81 7.35 -3.16 7.67
CA THR A 81 8.46 -4.04 7.27
C THR A 81 9.22 -3.48 6.07
N VAL A 82 8.51 -2.94 5.08
CA VAL A 82 9.12 -2.40 3.85
C VAL A 82 9.88 -1.11 4.12
N VAL A 83 9.35 -0.19 4.93
CA VAL A 83 10.08 1.02 5.35
C VAL A 83 11.42 0.66 6.02
N LYS A 84 11.46 -0.39 6.84
CA LYS A 84 12.69 -0.80 7.54
C LYS A 84 13.75 -1.40 6.62
N GLY A 85 13.32 -2.14 5.58
CA GLY A 85 14.23 -2.84 4.68
C GLY A 85 14.59 -2.05 3.42
N SER A 86 13.60 -1.34 2.86
CA SER A 86 13.67 -0.73 1.52
C SER A 86 13.09 0.68 1.47
N GLY A 87 12.95 1.39 2.59
CA GLY A 87 12.43 2.76 2.63
C GLY A 87 13.23 3.75 1.77
N GLU A 88 14.54 3.54 1.67
CA GLU A 88 15.47 4.32 0.83
C GLU A 88 15.47 3.90 -0.66
N HIS A 89 14.79 2.82 -1.01
CA HIS A 89 14.82 2.23 -2.35
C HIS A 89 13.44 2.13 -3.01
N LEU A 90 12.36 2.18 -2.23
CA LEU A 90 11.01 2.03 -2.74
C LEU A 90 10.59 3.28 -3.54
N VAL A 91 10.62 3.15 -4.87
CA VAL A 91 10.30 4.22 -5.83
C VAL A 91 8.81 4.28 -6.15
N SER A 92 8.11 3.14 -6.10
CA SER A 92 6.70 3.02 -6.48
C SER A 92 5.88 2.25 -5.46
N LEU A 93 4.78 2.86 -5.01
CA LEU A 93 3.85 2.27 -4.05
C LEU A 93 2.40 2.42 -4.55
N ASP A 94 1.71 1.30 -4.73
CA ASP A 94 0.28 1.26 -5.07
C ASP A 94 -0.52 0.61 -3.93
N LEU A 95 -1.37 1.42 -3.28
CA LEU A 95 -2.22 1.04 -2.15
C LEU A 95 -3.71 1.16 -2.46
N ARG A 96 -4.10 1.34 -3.73
CA ARG A 96 -5.52 1.39 -4.11
C ARG A 96 -6.21 0.07 -3.77
N GLY A 97 -7.36 0.11 -3.13
CA GLY A 97 -8.08 -1.05 -2.59
C GLY A 97 -7.29 -1.89 -1.58
N ALA A 98 -6.16 -1.40 -1.04
CA ALA A 98 -5.36 -2.16 -0.09
C ALA A 98 -6.02 -2.20 1.30
N PHE A 99 -6.79 -1.18 1.65
CA PHE A 99 -7.54 -1.08 2.91
C PHE A 99 -8.99 -1.52 2.70
N ARG A 100 -9.55 -2.25 3.66
CA ARG A 100 -10.98 -2.56 3.69
C ARG A 100 -11.78 -1.26 3.82
N GLU A 101 -12.83 -1.09 3.01
CA GLU A 101 -13.57 0.16 2.74
C GLU A 101 -13.82 1.07 3.96
N TRP A 102 -14.23 0.52 5.10
CA TRP A 102 -14.55 1.29 6.31
C TRP A 102 -13.34 1.71 7.15
N GLN A 103 -12.14 1.24 6.78
CA GLN A 103 -10.92 1.39 7.56
C GLN A 103 -9.88 2.21 6.80
N ALA A 104 -10.25 3.32 6.17
CA ALA A 104 -9.24 4.16 5.54
C ALA A 104 -8.31 4.80 6.61
N PRO A 105 -6.98 4.82 6.41
CA PRO A 105 -6.01 5.14 7.45
C PRO A 105 -5.67 6.64 7.59
N HIS A 106 -6.38 7.53 6.91
CA HIS A 106 -5.96 8.91 6.62
C HIS A 106 -5.41 9.71 7.82
N ASP A 107 -6.00 9.59 9.01
CA ASP A 107 -5.51 10.27 10.22
C ASP A 107 -4.84 9.33 11.24
N ASN A 108 -4.55 8.08 10.85
CA ASN A 108 -3.86 7.14 11.70
C ASN A 108 -2.38 7.58 11.90
N PRO A 109 -1.92 7.86 13.14
CA PRO A 109 -0.57 8.40 13.36
C PRO A 109 0.56 7.47 12.86
N ARG A 110 0.34 6.15 12.91
CA ARG A 110 1.31 5.17 12.42
C ARG A 110 1.37 5.17 10.90
N TYR A 111 0.24 5.34 10.21
CA TYR A 111 0.20 5.48 8.76
C TYR A 111 0.98 6.72 8.30
N LEU A 112 0.67 7.88 8.89
CA LEU A 112 1.31 9.15 8.59
C LEU A 112 2.84 9.07 8.75
N ARG A 113 3.30 8.51 9.88
CA ARG A 113 4.73 8.30 10.13
C ARG A 113 5.39 7.32 9.15
N LEU A 114 4.66 6.37 8.58
CA LEU A 114 5.21 5.44 7.59
C LEU A 114 5.32 6.11 6.22
N LEU A 115 4.32 6.90 5.81
CA LEU A 115 4.38 7.68 4.57
C LEU A 115 5.60 8.60 4.54
N SER A 116 5.92 9.25 5.66
CA SER A 116 7.07 10.17 5.75
C SER A 116 8.44 9.49 5.74
N ARG A 117 8.51 8.16 5.54
CA ARG A 117 9.76 7.38 5.61
C ARG A 117 10.10 6.65 4.30
N PHE A 118 9.34 6.90 3.24
CA PHE A 118 9.68 6.42 1.90
C PHE A 118 10.41 7.53 1.14
N HIS A 119 11.70 7.69 1.42
CA HIS A 119 12.49 8.83 0.96
C HIS A 119 12.76 8.83 -0.56
N ALA A 120 12.80 7.65 -1.17
CA ALA A 120 12.96 7.49 -2.61
C ALA A 120 11.64 7.45 -3.40
N LEU A 121 10.50 7.59 -2.72
CA LEU A 121 9.18 7.41 -3.35
C LEU A 121 8.94 8.49 -4.40
N SER A 122 8.86 8.09 -5.66
CA SER A 122 8.53 9.00 -6.77
C SER A 122 7.11 8.82 -7.29
N LEU A 123 6.49 7.68 -7.04
CA LEU A 123 5.14 7.36 -7.48
C LEU A 123 4.33 6.74 -6.34
N LEU A 124 3.19 7.38 -6.04
CA LEU A 124 2.23 6.90 -5.05
C LEU A 124 0.84 6.81 -5.68
N LYS A 125 0.16 5.69 -5.45
CA LYS A 125 -1.26 5.50 -5.81
C LYS A 125 -2.07 5.13 -4.59
N LEU A 126 -3.15 5.86 -4.33
CA LEU A 126 -4.02 5.72 -3.16
C LEU A 126 -5.48 5.87 -3.56
N ASP A 127 -6.39 5.31 -2.75
CA ASP A 127 -7.79 5.72 -2.79
C ASP A 127 -7.97 7.02 -2.00
N TYR A 128 -8.93 7.84 -2.40
CA TYR A 128 -9.22 9.13 -1.77
C TYR A 128 -9.43 9.04 -0.25
N PRO A 129 -10.13 8.03 0.31
CA PRO A 129 -10.30 7.91 1.76
C PRO A 129 -8.99 7.74 2.55
N ALA A 130 -7.89 7.31 1.91
CA ALA A 130 -6.58 7.15 2.53
C ALA A 130 -5.74 8.44 2.55
N LEU A 131 -6.24 9.49 1.91
CA LEU A 131 -5.65 10.83 1.91
C LEU A 131 -6.27 11.68 3.02
N SER A 132 -5.54 12.69 3.51
CA SER A 132 -6.05 13.80 4.33
C SER A 132 -5.03 14.93 4.32
N ASN A 133 -5.37 16.06 4.94
CA ASN A 133 -4.43 17.15 5.21
C ASN A 133 -3.14 16.64 5.87
N HIS A 134 -3.27 15.69 6.81
CA HIS A 134 -2.13 15.16 7.55
C HIS A 134 -1.31 14.21 6.68
N ALA A 135 -1.95 13.42 5.82
CA ALA A 135 -1.26 12.56 4.86
C ALA A 135 -0.44 13.38 3.86
N LEU A 136 -1.00 14.48 3.31
CA LEU A 136 -0.26 15.37 2.42
C LEU A 136 0.94 16.02 3.12
N ASN A 137 0.76 16.52 4.34
CA ASN A 137 1.87 17.08 5.11
C ASN A 137 2.93 16.02 5.45
N ALA A 138 2.54 14.77 5.72
CA ALA A 138 3.48 13.69 5.95
C ALA A 138 4.31 13.36 4.70
N LEU A 139 3.69 13.39 3.52
CA LEU A 139 4.40 13.25 2.24
C LEU A 139 5.35 14.43 2.00
N ALA A 140 4.88 15.67 2.21
CA ALA A 140 5.69 16.87 2.07
C ALA A 140 6.94 16.87 2.96
N ASN A 141 6.89 16.22 4.13
CA ASN A 141 8.01 16.14 5.04
C ASN A 141 9.03 15.04 4.72
N GLY A 142 8.62 13.99 4.00
CA GLY A 142 9.42 12.75 3.95
C GLY A 142 9.63 12.15 2.56
N ALA A 143 8.71 12.39 1.63
CA ALA A 143 8.73 11.85 0.26
C ALA A 143 9.07 12.97 -0.74
N LEU A 144 10.19 13.66 -0.52
CA LEU A 144 10.62 14.83 -1.33
C LEU A 144 10.89 14.51 -2.80
N MET A 145 11.00 13.22 -3.15
CA MET A 145 11.20 12.74 -4.52
C MET A 145 9.88 12.46 -5.26
N LEU A 146 8.73 12.74 -4.64
CA LEU A 146 7.42 12.41 -5.20
C LEU A 146 7.14 13.22 -6.47
N LYS A 147 6.96 12.52 -7.59
CA LYS A 147 6.67 13.11 -8.91
C LYS A 147 5.26 12.82 -9.39
N SER A 148 4.66 11.74 -8.92
CA SER A 148 3.32 11.34 -9.35
C SER A 148 2.48 10.85 -8.19
N LEU A 149 1.36 11.51 -7.95
CA LEU A 149 0.33 11.10 -7.00
C LEU A 149 -0.95 10.78 -7.77
N TYR A 150 -1.33 9.51 -7.79
CA TYR A 150 -2.60 9.04 -8.36
C TYR A 150 -3.62 8.80 -7.26
N ILE A 151 -4.79 9.38 -7.42
CA ILE A 151 -5.89 9.32 -6.46
C ILE A 151 -7.09 8.71 -7.16
N SER A 152 -7.46 7.50 -6.75
CA SER A 152 -8.70 6.86 -7.18
C SER A 152 -9.84 7.28 -6.26
N VAL A 153 -10.94 7.73 -6.84
CA VAL A 153 -12.22 7.96 -6.15
C VAL A 153 -13.18 6.88 -6.62
N ARG A 154 -13.70 6.07 -5.71
CA ARG A 154 -14.57 4.93 -5.98
C ARG A 154 -15.96 5.16 -5.43
N ASP A 155 -16.97 4.56 -6.05
CA ASP A 155 -18.36 4.64 -5.56
C ASP A 155 -18.53 4.11 -4.12
N SER A 156 -17.67 3.16 -3.71
CA SER A 156 -17.63 2.60 -2.36
C SER A 156 -17.00 3.54 -1.32
N ASP A 157 -16.48 4.70 -1.71
CA ASP A 157 -15.78 5.61 -0.81
C ASP A 157 -16.76 6.29 0.14
N SER A 158 -16.92 5.69 1.32
CA SER A 158 -17.84 6.14 2.37
C SER A 158 -17.47 7.46 3.05
N ARG A 159 -16.29 8.02 2.79
CA ARG A 159 -15.77 9.21 3.48
C ARG A 159 -15.52 10.35 2.51
N GLN A 160 -16.31 11.40 2.67
CA GLN A 160 -16.12 12.68 2.01
C GLN A 160 -15.55 13.66 3.04
N HIS A 161 -14.23 13.80 3.06
CA HIS A 161 -13.56 14.84 3.84
C HIS A 161 -12.88 15.79 2.87
N MET A 162 -12.92 17.09 3.12
CA MET A 162 -12.28 18.06 2.24
C MET A 162 -10.82 18.23 2.64
N ILE A 163 -9.93 18.16 1.65
CA ILE A 163 -8.51 18.47 1.84
C ILE A 163 -8.34 19.96 1.57
N ALA A 164 -7.74 20.66 2.52
CA ALA A 164 -7.52 22.10 2.45
C ALA A 164 -6.43 22.45 1.44
N ASP A 165 -6.61 23.58 0.76
CA ASP A 165 -5.65 24.11 -0.22
C ASP A 165 -4.25 24.30 0.38
N ALA A 166 -4.15 24.66 1.66
CA ALA A 166 -2.88 24.79 2.36
C ALA A 166 -2.07 23.48 2.39
N ALA A 167 -2.73 22.32 2.54
CA ALA A 167 -2.05 21.04 2.55
C ALA A 167 -1.53 20.64 1.16
N TRP A 168 -2.31 20.95 0.11
CA TRP A 168 -1.87 20.82 -1.27
C TRP A 168 -0.69 21.74 -1.58
N HIS A 169 -0.78 22.99 -1.16
CA HIS A 169 0.27 23.98 -1.35
C HIS A 169 1.59 23.54 -0.70
N ASN A 170 1.55 23.06 0.54
CA ASN A 170 2.74 22.53 1.23
C ASN A 170 3.38 21.36 0.47
N LEU A 171 2.57 20.46 -0.09
CA LEU A 171 3.09 19.32 -0.86
C LEU A 171 3.77 19.79 -2.15
N VAL A 172 3.17 20.75 -2.88
CA VAL A 172 3.77 21.32 -4.10
C VAL A 172 5.06 22.06 -3.80
N LEU A 173 5.13 22.80 -2.69
CA LEU A 173 6.37 23.45 -2.26
C LEU A 173 7.50 22.45 -1.98
N ALA A 174 7.16 21.30 -1.37
CA ALA A 174 8.13 20.25 -1.09
C ALA A 174 8.51 19.43 -2.34
N CYS A 175 7.58 19.27 -3.28
CA CYS A 175 7.69 18.45 -4.49
C CYS A 175 7.30 19.28 -5.73
N PRO A 176 8.17 20.18 -6.24
CA PRO A 176 7.81 21.13 -7.29
C PRO A 176 7.47 20.48 -8.64
N ASP A 177 8.00 19.29 -8.91
CA ASP A 177 7.73 18.52 -10.13
C ASP A 177 6.52 17.56 -10.00
N LEU A 178 5.72 17.71 -8.92
CA LEU A 178 4.60 16.81 -8.64
C LEU A 178 3.47 16.98 -9.66
N THR A 179 3.10 15.86 -10.30
CA THR A 179 1.85 15.70 -11.03
C THR A 179 0.83 14.97 -10.16
N VAL A 180 -0.35 15.55 -9.99
CA VAL A 180 -1.49 14.92 -9.32
C VAL A 180 -2.52 14.50 -10.36
N SER A 181 -2.99 13.26 -10.30
CA SER A 181 -4.00 12.72 -11.21
C SER A 181 -5.15 12.11 -10.44
N TYR A 182 -6.37 12.51 -10.77
CA TYR A 182 -7.60 11.96 -10.21
C TYR A 182 -8.22 11.00 -11.22
N ILE A 183 -8.62 9.83 -10.73
CA ILE A 183 -9.36 8.83 -11.51
C ILE A 183 -10.66 8.57 -10.77
N ILE A 184 -11.78 8.82 -11.43
CA ILE A 184 -13.11 8.50 -10.91
C ILE A 184 -13.48 7.13 -11.50
N GLU A 185 -13.53 6.12 -10.64
CA GLU A 185 -13.83 4.74 -11.02
C GLU A 185 -15.30 4.45 -10.71
N TYR A 186 -16.12 4.36 -11.76
CA TYR A 186 -17.48 3.82 -11.65
C TYR A 186 -17.39 2.30 -11.66
N MET A 187 -18.00 1.65 -10.68
CA MET A 187 -18.13 0.18 -10.71
C MET A 187 -19.28 -0.18 -11.66
N ASP A 188 -18.95 -0.64 -12.88
CA ASP A 188 -19.91 -1.37 -13.69
C ASP A 188 -20.28 -2.67 -12.94
N LEU A 189 -21.54 -2.78 -12.53
CA LEU A 189 -22.13 -3.99 -11.97
C LEU A 189 -22.04 -5.11 -13.02
N LEU A 190 -21.10 -6.05 -12.84
CA LEU A 190 -21.06 -7.34 -13.53
C LEU A 190 -21.35 -8.48 -12.55
#